data_AF-A0A8X6UQP2-F1
#
_entry.id   AF-A0A8X6UQP2-F1
#
_cell.length_a   1.000
_cell.length_b   1.000
_cell.length_c   1.000
_cell.angle_alpha   90.00
_cell.angle_beta   90.00
_cell.angle_gamma   90.00
#
_symmetry.space_group_name_H-M   'P 1'
#
loop_
_entity.id
_entity.type
_entity.pdbx_description
1 polymer ?
#
loop_
_entity_poly.entity_id
_entity_poly.type
_entity_poly.pdbx_seq_one_letter_code
_entity_poly.pdbx_strand_id
1 'polypeptide(L)'
;MPTQEEKWLEFNNNKFKLSVPYVIYAAVECILKKMSSCEQNPKISSTESIAKHVPYGFTYAVVGPDGMIVKLPTGFRRKNAIDEFLRKLLDEEKLILDILHYVKPMVFSPTDEENYKSSTQCSICEKPLNGDAEGTTIT
;
A
#
# COMPACT_ATOMS: atom_id res chain seq x y z
N MET A 1 -28.77 17.33 -7.09
CA MET A 1 -29.24 15.94 -7.26
C MET A 1 -28.52 15.38 -8.49
N PRO A 2 -28.11 14.11 -8.51
CA PRO A 2 -27.52 13.51 -9.70
C PRO A 2 -28.49 13.57 -10.88
N THR A 3 -27.95 13.68 -12.09
CA THR A 3 -28.75 13.59 -13.32
C THR A 3 -29.23 12.15 -13.58
N GLN A 4 -30.16 11.95 -14.52
CA GLN A 4 -30.58 10.60 -14.96
C GLN A 4 -29.39 9.78 -15.50
N GLU A 5 -28.38 10.46 -16.05
CA GLU A 5 -27.15 9.85 -16.59
C GLU A 5 -26.18 9.46 -15.46
N GLU A 6 -26.13 10.23 -14.38
CA GLU A 6 -25.27 9.99 -13.20
C GLU A 6 -25.99 9.22 -12.07
N LYS A 7 -27.12 8.57 -12.39
CA LYS A 7 -27.90 7.83 -11.38
C LYS A 7 -27.18 6.58 -10.85
N TRP A 8 -26.20 6.07 -11.60
CA TRP A 8 -25.42 4.89 -11.25
C TRP A 8 -23.99 5.29 -10.90
N LEU A 9 -23.50 4.78 -9.76
CA LEU A 9 -22.11 4.93 -9.36
C LEU A 9 -21.34 3.68 -9.80
N GLU A 10 -20.32 3.87 -10.62
CA GLU A 10 -19.46 2.78 -11.09
C GLU A 10 -18.03 2.96 -10.56
N PHE A 11 -17.38 1.84 -10.27
CA PHE A 11 -15.97 1.85 -9.92
C PHE A 11 -15.12 2.03 -11.17
N ASN A 12 -14.46 3.18 -11.29
CA ASN A 12 -13.66 3.51 -12.47
C ASN A 12 -12.18 3.14 -12.33
N ASN A 13 -11.69 2.87 -11.12
CA ASN A 13 -10.27 2.76 -10.83
C ASN A 13 -9.78 1.32 -10.71
N ASN A 14 -10.00 0.55 -11.78
CA ASN A 14 -9.84 -0.90 -11.83
C ASN A 14 -8.47 -1.43 -11.36
N LYS A 15 -7.40 -0.62 -11.42
CA LYS A 15 -6.07 -1.00 -10.89
C LYS A 15 -6.09 -1.33 -9.40
N PHE A 16 -7.03 -0.79 -8.62
CA PHE A 16 -7.17 -1.10 -7.20
C PHE A 16 -7.92 -2.40 -6.92
N LYS A 17 -8.44 -3.09 -7.96
CA LYS A 17 -8.94 -4.47 -7.83
C LYS A 17 -7.81 -5.51 -7.89
N LEU A 18 -6.59 -5.11 -8.27
CA LEU A 18 -5.43 -5.98 -8.18
C LEU A 18 -5.04 -6.18 -6.72
N SER A 19 -4.77 -7.44 -6.35
CA SER A 19 -4.28 -7.76 -5.01
C SER A 19 -2.90 -7.12 -4.79
N VAL A 20 -2.73 -6.51 -3.62
CA VAL A 20 -1.43 -6.01 -3.16
C VAL A 20 -0.75 -7.14 -2.39
N PRO A 21 0.36 -7.70 -2.88
CA PRO A 21 0.92 -8.91 -2.29
C PRO A 21 1.54 -8.68 -0.92
N TYR A 22 2.07 -7.49 -0.64
CA TYR A 22 2.65 -7.17 0.66
C TYR A 22 2.28 -5.76 1.10
N VAL A 23 1.97 -5.61 2.39
CA VAL A 23 1.64 -4.32 3.00
C VAL A 23 2.49 -4.12 4.25
N ILE A 24 3.09 -2.93 4.39
CA ILE A 24 3.86 -2.55 5.57
C ILE A 24 3.04 -1.53 6.37
N TYR A 25 2.64 -1.91 7.58
CA TYR A 25 2.03 -1.00 8.54
C TYR A 25 3.10 -0.48 9.49
N ALA A 26 3.20 0.84 9.64
CA ALA A 26 4.22 1.44 10.49
C ALA A 26 3.64 2.57 11.36
N ALA A 27 4.24 2.74 12.53
CA ALA A 27 3.98 3.84 13.46
C ALA A 27 5.31 4.43 13.93
N VAL A 28 5.39 5.76 13.96
CA VAL A 28 6.55 6.49 14.50
C VAL A 28 6.16 7.13 15.83
N GLU A 29 6.95 6.87 16.86
CA GLU A 29 6.82 7.51 18.17
C GLU A 29 7.67 8.78 18.20
N CYS A 30 7.09 9.90 18.62
CA CYS A 30 7.78 11.18 18.73
C CYS A 30 7.84 11.68 20.18
N ILE A 31 8.93 12.32 20.55
CA ILE A 31 9.03 13.13 21.77
C ILE A 31 8.72 14.59 21.42
N LEU A 32 7.98 15.26 22.31
CA LEU A 32 7.72 16.70 22.20
C LEU A 32 8.91 17.48 22.76
N LYS A 33 9.67 18.15 21.89
CA LYS A 33 10.72 19.08 22.29
C LYS A 33 10.14 20.48 22.37
N LYS A 34 10.13 21.07 23.57
CA LYS A 34 9.68 22.46 23.78
C LYS A 34 10.48 23.40 22.88
N MET A 35 9.78 24.33 22.25
CA MET A 35 10.39 25.38 21.43
C MET A 35 10.37 26.70 22.20
N SER A 36 11.41 27.51 22.01
CA SER A 36 11.39 28.92 22.42
C SER A 36 10.68 29.71 21.33
N SER A 37 9.62 30.41 21.71
CA SER A 37 8.93 31.39 20.87
C SER A 37 9.37 32.81 21.23
N CYS A 38 9.26 33.72 20.27
CA CYS A 38 9.37 35.15 20.50
C CYS A 38 8.03 35.68 21.04
N GLU A 39 8.04 36.79 21.78
CA GLU A 39 6.79 37.48 22.15
C GLU A 39 6.01 37.87 20.89
N GLN A 40 4.74 37.49 20.84
CA GLN A 40 3.86 37.81 19.73
C GLN A 40 3.30 39.22 19.87
N ASN A 41 3.09 39.90 18.74
CA ASN A 41 2.46 41.22 18.75
C ASN A 41 0.97 41.07 19.09
N PRO A 42 0.48 41.61 20.22
CA PRO A 42 -0.91 41.43 20.66
C PRO A 42 -1.94 42.12 19.76
N LYS A 43 -1.51 43.00 18.84
CA LYS A 43 -2.37 43.69 17.88
C LYS A 43 -2.64 42.89 16.60
N ILE A 44 -1.95 41.76 16.41
CA ILE A 44 -2.02 40.96 15.19
C ILE A 44 -2.27 39.51 15.58
N SER A 45 -3.29 38.90 14.97
CA SER A 45 -3.53 37.47 15.14
C SER A 45 -2.31 36.68 14.67
N SER A 46 -1.82 35.77 15.51
CA SER A 46 -0.67 34.92 15.20
C SER A 46 -0.81 33.55 15.86
N THR A 47 -0.03 32.58 15.37
CA THR A 47 -0.04 31.20 15.88
C THR A 47 1.32 30.89 16.49
N GLU A 48 1.32 30.43 17.74
CA GLU A 48 2.54 30.08 18.46
C GLU A 48 2.81 28.57 18.40
N SER A 49 3.99 28.18 17.91
CA SER A 49 4.44 26.79 18.00
C SER A 49 5.13 26.54 19.34
N ILE A 50 4.44 25.83 20.24
CA ILE A 50 4.93 25.55 21.61
C ILE A 50 5.91 24.36 21.70
N ALA A 51 5.83 23.42 20.76
CA ALA A 51 6.65 22.21 20.76
C ALA A 51 6.83 21.64 19.35
N LYS A 52 7.97 20.96 19.15
CA LYS A 52 8.30 20.20 17.94
C LYS A 52 8.25 18.71 18.22
N HIS A 53 7.58 17.95 17.36
CA HIS A 53 7.68 16.49 17.35
C HIS A 53 9.06 16.07 16.84
N VAL A 54 9.80 15.35 17.67
CA VAL A 54 11.10 14.76 17.32
C VAL A 54 10.94 13.25 17.32
N PRO A 55 11.06 12.59 16.15
CA PRO A 55 11.01 11.13 16.09
C PRO A 55 12.03 10.49 17.01
N TYR A 56 11.58 9.51 17.78
CA TYR A 56 12.39 8.82 18.79
C TYR A 56 12.32 7.30 18.67
N GLY A 57 11.25 6.78 18.07
CA GLY A 57 11.15 5.37 17.78
C GLY A 57 10.19 5.08 16.65
N PHE A 58 10.17 3.83 16.22
CA PHE A 58 9.20 3.32 15.27
C PHE A 58 8.90 1.86 15.55
N THR A 59 7.76 1.39 15.06
CA THR A 59 7.38 -0.01 14.97
C THR A 59 6.78 -0.24 13.59
N TYR A 60 7.06 -1.38 12.97
CA TYR A 60 6.36 -1.79 11.76
C TYR A 60 6.09 -3.29 11.74
N ALA A 61 5.05 -3.69 11.01
CA ALA A 61 4.69 -5.06 10.72
C ALA A 61 4.55 -5.25 9.20
N VAL A 62 4.93 -6.43 8.71
CA VAL A 62 4.77 -6.80 7.31
C VAL A 62 3.64 -7.83 7.23
N VAL A 63 2.66 -7.55 6.37
CA VAL A 63 1.51 -8.41 6.09
C VAL A 63 1.67 -8.98 4.69
N GLY A 64 1.51 -10.29 4.56
CA GLY A 64 1.66 -11.03 3.31
C GLY A 64 0.37 -11.10 2.48
N PRO A 65 0.40 -11.84 1.36
CA PRO A 65 -0.71 -11.91 0.41
C PRO A 65 -1.98 -12.56 0.97
N ASP A 66 -1.83 -13.39 2.01
CA ASP A 66 -2.91 -14.06 2.73
C ASP A 66 -3.52 -13.20 3.86
N GLY A 67 -3.04 -11.96 4.00
CA GLY A 67 -3.46 -11.06 5.07
C GLY A 67 -2.84 -11.38 6.44
N MET A 68 -1.92 -12.34 6.52
CA MET A 68 -1.27 -12.72 7.77
C MET A 68 0.01 -11.91 8.01
N ILE A 69 0.32 -11.68 9.29
CA ILE A 69 1.59 -11.05 9.68
C ILE A 69 2.73 -12.03 9.41
N VAL A 70 3.58 -11.71 8.43
CA VAL A 70 4.76 -12.51 8.07
C VAL A 70 5.98 -12.14 8.90
N LYS A 71 6.00 -10.93 9.48
CA LYS A 71 7.07 -10.47 10.38
C LYS A 71 6.49 -9.74 11.57
N LEU A 72 6.80 -10.25 12.77
CA LEU A 72 6.32 -9.67 14.03
C LEU A 72 6.77 -8.20 14.17
N PRO A 73 5.94 -7.36 14.83
CA PRO A 73 6.24 -5.95 14.98
C PRO A 73 7.62 -5.72 15.59
N THR A 74 8.52 -5.11 14.83
CA THR A 74 9.87 -4.81 15.29
C THR A 74 9.93 -3.35 15.70
N GLY A 75 10.09 -3.11 17.01
CA GLY A 75 10.20 -1.78 17.59
C GLY A 75 11.64 -1.35 17.77
N PHE A 76 11.98 -0.13 17.35
CA PHE A 76 13.27 0.51 17.61
C PHE A 76 13.05 1.84 18.31
N ARG A 77 13.86 2.13 19.34
CA ARG A 77 13.84 3.40 20.09
C ARG A 77 15.25 3.90 20.28
N ARG A 78 15.58 5.08 19.73
CA ARG A 78 16.90 5.77 19.86
C ARG A 78 16.92 7.06 19.06
N LYS A 79 17.97 7.88 19.28
CA LYS A 79 18.35 8.93 18.33
C LYS A 79 18.60 8.30 16.95
N ASN A 80 18.15 8.96 15.88
CA ASN A 80 18.19 8.49 14.47
C ASN A 80 17.17 7.40 14.12
N ALA A 81 16.04 7.34 14.85
CA ALA A 81 14.96 6.39 14.58
C ALA A 81 14.47 6.41 13.11
N ILE A 82 14.41 7.59 12.48
CA ILE A 82 13.98 7.70 11.08
C ILE A 82 15.00 7.09 10.11
N ASP A 83 16.29 7.36 10.30
CA ASP A 83 17.31 6.80 9.40
C ASP A 83 17.31 5.27 9.46
N GLU A 84 17.18 4.71 10.66
CA GLU A 84 17.08 3.27 10.85
C GLU A 84 15.77 2.71 10.29
N PHE A 85 14.65 3.43 10.45
CA PHE A 85 13.37 3.04 9.86
C PHE A 85 13.47 2.93 8.34
N LEU A 86 14.05 3.95 7.68
CA LEU A 86 14.22 3.95 6.23
C LEU A 86 15.14 2.83 5.76
N ARG A 87 16.24 2.54 6.48
CA ARG A 87 17.09 1.38 6.18
C ARG A 87 16.31 0.08 6.27
N LYS A 88 15.51 -0.10 7.32
CA LYS A 88 14.66 -1.30 7.47
C LYS A 88 13.66 -1.43 6.34
N LEU A 89 13.02 -0.33 5.91
CA LEU A 89 12.11 -0.38 4.76
C LEU A 89 12.81 -0.81 3.45
N LEU A 90 14.03 -0.34 3.20
CA LEU A 90 14.83 -0.78 2.05
C LEU A 90 15.25 -2.26 2.15
N ASP A 91 15.52 -2.74 3.35
CA ASP A 91 15.79 -4.17 3.58
C ASP A 91 14.53 -5.02 3.33
N GLU A 92 13.36 -4.59 3.81
CA GLU A 92 12.08 -5.26 3.51
C GLU A 92 11.76 -5.25 2.02
N GLU A 93 11.97 -4.13 1.33
CA GLU A 93 11.76 -4.01 -0.12
C GLU A 93 12.55 -5.09 -0.86
N LYS A 94 13.86 -5.23 -0.58
CA LYS A 94 14.70 -6.25 -1.23
C LYS A 94 14.17 -7.66 -0.99
N LEU A 95 13.85 -7.99 0.27
CA LEU A 95 13.34 -9.30 0.63
C LEU A 95 12.01 -9.61 -0.05
N ILE A 96 11.11 -8.64 -0.09
CA ILE A 96 9.80 -8.78 -0.74
C ILE A 96 9.98 -8.94 -2.24
N LEU A 97 10.83 -8.12 -2.87
CA LEU A 97 11.09 -8.23 -4.31
C LEU A 97 11.71 -9.57 -4.68
N ASP A 98 12.63 -10.11 -3.88
CA ASP A 98 13.20 -11.45 -4.10
C ASP A 98 12.11 -12.53 -4.08
N ILE A 99 11.13 -12.42 -3.19
CA ILE A 99 9.97 -13.34 -3.14
C ILE A 99 9.05 -13.14 -4.35
N LEU A 100 8.79 -11.89 -4.74
CA LEU A 100 7.90 -11.58 -5.86
C LEU A 100 8.50 -11.98 -7.22
N HIS A 101 9.82 -11.93 -7.37
CA HIS A 101 10.52 -12.39 -8.56
C HIS A 101 10.61 -13.92 -8.66
N TYR A 102 10.35 -14.65 -7.57
CA TYR A 102 10.28 -16.10 -7.62
C TYR A 102 9.05 -16.54 -8.42
N VAL A 103 9.28 -17.13 -9.59
CA VAL A 103 8.23 -17.68 -10.44
C VAL A 103 7.72 -18.99 -9.81
N LYS A 104 6.65 -18.88 -9.03
CA LYS A 104 5.94 -20.04 -8.50
C LYS A 104 5.25 -20.79 -9.65
N PRO A 105 5.41 -22.13 -9.76
CA PRO A 105 4.67 -22.92 -10.73
C PRO A 105 3.16 -22.69 -10.60
N MET A 106 2.50 -22.41 -11.72
CA MET A 106 1.06 -22.26 -11.77
C MET A 106 0.41 -23.62 -11.49
N VAL A 107 -0.42 -23.69 -10.45
CA VAL A 107 -1.31 -24.83 -10.23
C VAL A 107 -2.58 -24.52 -11.02
N PHE A 108 -2.77 -25.22 -12.14
CA PHE A 108 -3.89 -25.00 -13.05
C PHE A 108 -4.66 -26.32 -13.19
N SER A 109 -5.82 -26.40 -12.53
CA SER A 109 -6.66 -27.59 -12.57
C SER A 109 -7.48 -27.65 -13.86
N PRO A 110 -8.01 -28.83 -14.24
CA PRO A 110 -8.94 -28.93 -15.38
C PRO A 110 -10.16 -28.00 -15.25
N THR A 111 -10.66 -27.78 -14.02
CA THR A 111 -11.74 -26.84 -13.74
C THR A 111 -11.33 -25.39 -13.98
N ASP A 112 -10.09 -25.01 -13.64
CA ASP A 112 -9.57 -23.66 -13.94
C ASP A 112 -9.47 -23.43 -15.45
N GLU A 113 -9.11 -24.46 -16.21
CA GLU A 113 -9.08 -24.41 -17.67
C GLU A 113 -10.46 -24.22 -18.28
N GLU A 114 -11.47 -24.93 -17.79
CA GLU A 114 -12.87 -24.75 -18.19
C GLU A 114 -13.38 -23.35 -17.85
N ASN A 115 -13.09 -22.85 -16.64
CA ASN A 115 -13.45 -21.49 -16.22
C ASN A 115 -12.77 -20.43 -17.09
N TYR A 116 -11.49 -20.62 -17.41
CA TYR A 116 -10.74 -19.72 -18.27
C TYR A 116 -11.33 -19.67 -19.69
N LYS A 117 -11.57 -20.84 -20.31
CA LYS A 117 -12.12 -20.96 -21.68
C LYS A 117 -13.56 -20.44 -21.80
N SER A 118 -14.35 -20.56 -20.73
CA SER A 118 -15.75 -20.13 -20.72
C SER A 118 -15.93 -18.66 -20.33
N SER A 119 -14.88 -17.99 -19.86
CA SER A 119 -14.95 -16.59 -19.43
C SER A 119 -15.19 -15.64 -20.62
N THR A 120 -16.20 -14.79 -20.50
CA THR A 120 -16.54 -13.76 -21.50
C THR A 120 -16.25 -12.33 -21.04
N GLN A 121 -15.86 -12.17 -19.77
CA GLN A 121 -15.65 -10.88 -19.12
C GLN A 121 -14.29 -10.82 -18.42
N CYS A 122 -13.71 -9.63 -18.38
CA CYS A 122 -12.48 -9.37 -17.65
C CYS A 122 -12.73 -9.43 -16.14
N SER A 123 -11.95 -10.22 -15.39
CA SER A 123 -12.05 -10.30 -13.92
C SER A 123 -11.69 -9.00 -13.20
N ILE A 124 -11.01 -8.07 -13.87
CA ILE A 124 -10.58 -6.79 -13.31
C ILE A 124 -11.62 -5.70 -13.62
N CYS A 125 -11.90 -5.44 -14.89
CA CYS A 125 -12.78 -4.34 -15.28
C CYS A 125 -14.23 -4.74 -15.52
N GLU A 126 -14.55 -6.04 -15.48
CA GLU A 126 -15.89 -6.63 -15.71
C GLU A 126 -16.48 -6.34 -17.11
N LYS A 127 -15.67 -5.76 -18.00
CA LYS A 127 -16.06 -5.51 -19.40
C LYS A 127 -15.90 -6.77 -20.24
N PRO A 128 -16.67 -6.91 -21.33
CA PRO A 128 -16.53 -8.03 -22.27
C PRO A 128 -15.11 -8.11 -22.84
N LEU A 129 -14.60 -9.33 -23.01
CA LEU A 129 -13.27 -9.61 -23.57
C LEU A 129 -13.21 -9.46 -25.11
N ASN A 130 -14.34 -9.15 -25.77
CA ASN A 130 -14.42 -8.82 -27.20
C ASN A 130 -13.67 -9.76 -28.17
N GLY A 131 -13.50 -11.04 -27.84
CA GLY A 131 -12.95 -12.03 -28.76
C GLY A 131 -11.43 -12.23 -28.72
N ASP A 132 -10.76 -11.95 -27.60
CA ASP A 132 -9.35 -12.34 -27.32
C ASP A 132 -9.10 -13.88 -27.33
N ALA A 133 -9.97 -14.66 -27.97
CA ALA A 133 -9.98 -16.13 -27.99
C ALA A 133 -8.84 -16.74 -28.81
N GLU A 134 -8.11 -15.96 -29.61
CA GLU A 134 -6.92 -16.40 -30.32
C GLU A 134 -5.68 -15.78 -29.67
N GLY A 135 -4.98 -16.61 -28.90
CA GLY A 135 -3.71 -16.24 -28.29
C GLY A 135 -2.80 -15.62 -29.35
N THR A 136 -2.54 -14.32 -29.23
CA THR A 136 -1.51 -13.67 -30.02
C THR A 136 -0.19 -14.27 -29.56
N THR A 137 0.31 -15.24 -30.32
CA THR A 137 1.69 -15.70 -30.26
C THR A 137 2.58 -14.48 -30.47
N ILE A 138 3.15 -13.98 -29.37
CA ILE A 138 4.26 -13.03 -29.44
C ILE A 138 5.48 -13.88 -29.86
N THR A 139 5.76 -13.88 -31.17
CA THR A 139 7.07 -14.26 -31.73
C THR A 139 8.10 -13.19 -31.43
#